data_AF-A0A5B7C858-F1
#
_entry.id   AF-A0A5B7C858-F1
#
_cell.length_a   1.000
_cell.length_b   1.000
_cell.length_c   1.000
_cell.angle_alpha   90.00
_cell.angle_beta   90.00
_cell.angle_gamma   90.00
#
_symmetry.space_group_name_H-M   'P 1'
#
loop_
_entity.id
_entity.type
_entity.pdbx_description
1 polymer ?
#
loop_
_entity_poly.entity_id
_entity_poly.type
_entity_poly.pdbx_seq_one_letter_code
_entity_poly.pdbx_strand_id
1 'polypeptide(L)'
;RWDGNEEQLSWDEGENEWSVIQSQPESECEVYNKCGAFGKCSVTDSPICSCMDGFVPKFMDQWNRGNWSGGCVRRTQLQCERNSSLIDGFVHVEGVKLPDFLDSVGSEDIKECEDKCLQNCSCSAYAFVSGISCMIWKG
;
A
#
# COMPACT_ATOMS: atom_id res chain seq x y z
N ARG A 1 24.24 -9.19 -20.08
CA ARG A 1 24.08 -9.54 -18.63
C ARG A 1 22.78 -8.88 -18.22
N TRP A 2 21.81 -9.63 -17.75
CA TRP A 2 20.52 -9.08 -17.32
C TRP A 2 20.65 -8.51 -15.90
N ASP A 3 20.16 -7.31 -15.68
CA ASP A 3 20.14 -6.61 -14.39
C ASP A 3 18.79 -6.72 -13.66
N GLY A 4 17.73 -7.12 -14.38
CA GLY A 4 16.40 -7.38 -13.82
C GLY A 4 15.44 -6.20 -13.92
N ASN A 5 15.82 -5.13 -14.60
CA ASN A 5 14.94 -3.99 -14.87
C ASN A 5 14.06 -4.26 -16.09
N GLU A 6 12.82 -3.80 -16.03
CA GLU A 6 11.91 -3.78 -17.17
C GLU A 6 12.00 -2.42 -17.85
N GLU A 7 12.23 -2.39 -19.16
CA GLU A 7 12.40 -1.15 -19.92
C GLU A 7 11.42 -1.10 -21.09
N GLN A 8 10.75 0.05 -21.23
CA GLN A 8 10.05 0.41 -22.45
C GLN A 8 10.99 1.22 -23.35
N LEU A 9 11.25 0.70 -24.55
CA LEU A 9 12.16 1.31 -25.52
C LEU A 9 11.39 1.88 -26.71
N SER A 10 11.87 2.99 -27.27
CA SER A 10 11.44 3.52 -28.57
C SER A 10 12.64 3.71 -29.49
N TRP A 11 12.47 3.31 -30.75
CA TRP A 11 13.48 3.53 -31.77
C TRP A 11 13.53 5.01 -32.16
N ASP A 12 14.71 5.62 -32.05
CA ASP A 12 14.99 6.96 -32.53
C ASP A 12 15.67 6.87 -33.90
N GLU A 13 14.97 7.30 -34.95
CA GLU A 13 15.50 7.29 -36.32
C GLU A 13 16.60 8.34 -36.55
N GLY A 14 16.61 9.44 -35.79
CA GLY A 14 17.60 10.51 -35.94
C GLY A 14 18.98 10.09 -35.43
N GLU A 15 19.00 9.41 -34.29
CA GLU A 15 20.21 8.93 -33.64
C GLU A 15 20.56 7.47 -34.03
N ASN A 16 19.64 6.75 -34.70
CA ASN A 16 19.74 5.33 -35.04
C ASN A 16 20.00 4.44 -33.80
N GLU A 17 19.32 4.74 -32.70
CA GLU A 17 19.44 4.00 -31.44
C GLU A 17 18.10 3.78 -30.75
N TRP A 18 18.08 2.84 -29.80
CA TRP A 18 16.94 2.64 -28.91
C TRP A 18 17.04 3.61 -27.73
N SER A 19 16.04 4.48 -27.58
CA SER A 19 15.87 5.36 -26.43
C SER A 19 15.02 4.67 -25.36
N VAL A 20 15.42 4.81 -24.10
CA VAL A 20 14.63 4.33 -22.96
C VAL A 20 13.57 5.36 -22.63
N ILE A 21 12.29 4.98 -22.74
CA ILE A 21 11.15 5.82 -22.36
C ILE A 21 10.86 5.69 -20.88
N GLN A 22 10.84 4.45 -20.39
CA GLN A 22 10.54 4.11 -19.00
C GLN A 22 11.40 2.94 -18.58
N SER A 23 11.79 2.93 -17.31
CA SER A 23 12.46 1.80 -16.66
C SER A 23 11.77 1.55 -15.31
N GLN A 24 11.62 0.29 -14.95
CA GLN A 24 11.03 -0.15 -13.68
C GLN A 24 12.00 -1.11 -12.97
N PRO A 25 12.20 -0.96 -11.64
CA PRO A 25 11.62 0.07 -10.78
C PRO A 25 12.25 1.46 -11.00
N GLU A 26 11.43 2.50 -11.10
CA GLU A 26 11.84 3.91 -11.26
C GLU A 26 12.42 4.50 -9.96
N SER A 27 12.05 3.94 -8.81
CA SER A 27 12.52 4.42 -7.51
C SER A 27 12.65 3.31 -6.46
N GLU A 28 13.31 3.64 -5.35
CA GLU A 28 13.41 2.72 -4.21
C GLU A 28 12.05 2.33 -3.61
N CYS A 29 10.99 3.13 -3.83
CA CYS A 29 9.64 2.81 -3.35
C CYS A 29 8.90 1.78 -4.20
N GLU A 30 9.34 1.56 -5.43
CA GLU A 30 8.80 0.51 -6.30
C GLU A 30 9.44 -0.85 -6.05
N VAL A 31 10.55 -0.87 -5.30
CA VAL A 31 11.14 -2.11 -4.80
C VAL A 31 10.15 -2.78 -3.85
N TYR A 32 9.82 -4.03 -4.16
CA TYR A 32 8.84 -4.81 -3.42
C TYR A 32 9.12 -4.78 -1.91
N ASN A 33 8.08 -4.43 -1.14
CA ASN A 33 8.09 -4.44 0.33
C ASN A 33 9.17 -3.54 0.98
N LYS A 34 9.53 -2.40 0.36
CA LYS A 34 10.53 -1.44 0.88
C LYS A 34 10.28 -1.00 2.34
N CYS A 35 9.03 -0.74 2.71
CA CYS A 35 8.66 -0.18 4.02
C CYS A 35 7.97 -1.15 5.00
N GLY A 36 7.84 -2.42 4.64
CA GLY A 36 7.15 -3.41 5.46
C GLY A 36 5.64 -3.24 5.53
N ALA A 37 4.97 -4.16 6.22
CA ALA A 37 3.51 -4.15 6.39
C ALA A 37 3.03 -2.85 7.08
N PHE A 38 1.92 -2.30 6.60
CA PHE A 38 1.31 -1.04 7.08
C PHE A 38 2.24 0.20 7.07
N GLY A 39 3.39 0.12 6.40
CA GLY A 39 4.27 1.25 6.10
C GLY A 39 3.97 1.85 4.73
N LYS A 40 4.07 3.17 4.61
CA LYS A 40 4.01 3.89 3.33
C LYS A 40 5.41 4.31 2.90
N CYS A 41 5.67 4.26 1.60
CA CYS A 41 6.91 4.72 0.99
C CYS A 41 6.68 6.01 0.20
N SER A 42 7.53 7.01 0.43
CA SER A 42 7.49 8.28 -0.30
C SER A 42 8.91 8.74 -0.56
N VAL A 43 9.27 8.87 -1.85
CA VAL A 43 10.60 9.33 -2.28
C VAL A 43 10.89 10.79 -1.89
N THR A 44 9.85 11.56 -1.57
CA THR A 44 9.98 12.95 -1.11
C THR A 44 10.15 13.08 0.40
N ASP A 45 9.87 12.02 1.15
CA ASP A 45 9.88 12.04 2.62
C ASP A 45 11.27 11.68 3.16
N SER A 46 11.59 12.21 4.35
CA SER A 46 12.78 11.83 5.11
C SER A 46 12.37 11.56 6.57
N PRO A 47 12.36 10.30 7.02
CA PRO A 47 12.75 9.07 6.30
C PRO A 47 11.77 8.68 5.17
N ILE A 48 12.27 7.93 4.17
CA ILE A 48 11.50 7.46 3.00
C ILE A 48 10.30 6.58 3.38
N CYS A 49 10.40 5.90 4.53
CA CYS A 49 9.34 5.06 5.09
C CYS A 49 8.73 5.70 6.32
N SER A 50 7.40 5.74 6.38
CA SER A 50 6.63 6.15 7.54
C SER A 50 5.49 5.16 7.79
N CYS A 51 5.00 5.08 9.04
CA CYS A 51 3.80 4.30 9.32
C CYS A 51 2.54 5.04 8.84
N MET A 52 1.51 4.29 8.42
CA MET A 52 0.19 4.87 8.22
C MET A 52 -0.37 5.47 9.52
N ASP A 53 -1.29 6.42 9.39
CA ASP A 53 -1.90 7.07 10.55
C ASP A 53 -2.60 6.05 11.45
N GLY A 54 -2.36 6.14 12.76
CA GLY A 54 -2.85 5.16 13.74
C GLY A 54 -1.95 3.91 13.90
N PHE A 55 -0.84 3.81 13.16
CA PHE A 55 0.15 2.74 13.31
C PHE A 55 1.46 3.27 13.92
N VAL A 56 2.26 2.35 14.47
CA VAL A 56 3.58 2.61 15.04
C VAL A 56 4.57 1.52 14.59
N PRO A 57 5.88 1.80 14.52
CA PRO A 57 6.85 0.79 14.14
C PRO A 57 6.81 -0.42 15.07
N LYS A 58 6.82 -1.62 14.48
CA LYS A 58 6.84 -2.87 15.25
C LYS A 58 8.11 -3.01 16.11
N PHE A 59 9.24 -2.59 15.55
CA PHE A 59 10.55 -2.61 16.18
C PHE A 59 11.21 -1.23 16.06
N MET A 60 11.01 -0.37 17.06
CA MET A 60 11.50 1.02 17.05
C MET A 60 13.02 1.13 16.90
N ASP A 61 13.78 0.20 17.48
CA ASP A 61 15.24 0.16 17.40
C ASP A 61 15.73 -0.10 15.97
N GLN A 62 15.07 -1.01 15.24
CA GLN A 62 15.35 -1.28 13.83
C GLN A 62 14.92 -0.10 12.95
N TRP A 63 13.74 0.44 13.21
CA TRP A 63 13.18 1.58 12.48
C TRP A 63 14.11 2.80 12.52
N ASN A 64 14.61 3.14 13.72
CA ASN A 64 15.54 4.25 13.94
C ASN A 64 16.91 4.03 13.26
N ARG A 65 17.25 2.79 12.90
CA ARG A 65 18.47 2.43 12.16
C ARG A 65 18.24 2.32 10.65
N GLY A 66 17.06 2.68 10.16
CA GLY A 66 16.70 2.59 8.74
C GLY A 66 16.34 1.17 8.28
N ASN A 67 16.08 0.24 9.21
CA ASN A 67 15.53 -1.06 8.87
C ASN A 67 14.02 -1.06 9.09
N TRP A 68 13.28 -0.86 8.00
CA TRP A 68 11.81 -0.80 7.98
C TRP A 68 11.14 -2.14 7.69
N SER A 69 11.90 -3.22 7.48
CA SER A 69 11.36 -4.53 7.09
C SER A 69 10.35 -5.12 8.09
N GLY A 70 10.45 -4.74 9.37
CA GLY A 70 9.51 -5.13 10.42
C GLY A 70 8.12 -4.49 10.30
N GLY A 71 7.98 -3.44 9.47
CA GLY A 71 6.75 -2.71 9.25
C GLY A 71 6.20 -2.03 10.51
N CYS A 72 4.89 -1.79 10.46
CA CYS A 72 4.14 -1.10 11.48
C CYS A 72 3.01 -1.98 12.03
N VAL A 73 2.58 -1.70 13.26
CA VAL A 73 1.45 -2.33 13.93
C VAL A 73 0.48 -1.26 14.41
N ARG A 74 -0.80 -1.61 14.53
CA ARG A 74 -1.82 -0.67 15.03
C ARG A 74 -1.42 -0.20 16.43
N ARG A 75 -1.52 1.11 16.68
CA ARG A 75 -1.30 1.70 18.00
C ARG A 75 -2.37 1.26 18.99
N THR A 76 -3.60 1.13 18.52
CA THR A 76 -4.76 0.71 19.31
C THR A 76 -5.41 -0.49 18.63
N GLN A 77 -5.70 -1.53 19.41
CA GLN A 77 -6.39 -2.72 18.93
C GLN A 77 -7.84 -2.39 18.52
N LEU A 78 -8.31 -3.07 17.48
CA LEU A 78 -9.69 -2.94 16.99
C LEU A 78 -10.72 -3.47 17.99
N GLN A 79 -11.94 -2.95 17.88
CA GLN A 79 -13.05 -3.29 18.77
C GLN A 79 -13.80 -4.55 18.31
N CYS A 80 -13.82 -4.82 16.99
CA CYS A 80 -14.33 -6.08 16.43
C CYS A 80 -13.63 -7.30 17.06
N GLU A 81 -12.35 -7.16 17.40
CA GLU A 81 -11.56 -8.19 18.11
C GLU A 81 -11.91 -8.32 19.60
N ARG A 82 -12.62 -7.34 20.19
CA ARG A 82 -12.88 -7.22 21.63
C ARG A 82 -14.32 -7.49 22.05
N ASN A 83 -15.23 -7.83 21.13
CA ASN A 83 -16.67 -7.98 21.40
C ASN A 83 -17.26 -6.75 22.13
N SER A 84 -16.83 -5.54 21.75
CA SER A 84 -17.26 -4.30 22.39
C SER A 84 -18.41 -3.62 21.64
N SER A 85 -19.10 -2.68 22.29
CA SER A 85 -20.18 -1.87 21.69
C SER A 85 -19.68 -0.67 20.88
N LEU A 86 -18.36 -0.44 20.81
CA LEU A 86 -17.75 0.61 19.98
C LEU A 86 -17.53 0.08 18.56
N ILE A 87 -17.76 0.94 17.57
CA ILE A 87 -17.62 0.62 16.14
C ILE A 87 -16.26 1.11 15.66
N ASP A 88 -15.51 0.25 14.98
CA ASP A 88 -14.26 0.62 14.31
C ASP A 88 -14.53 1.57 13.13
N GLY A 89 -13.48 2.22 12.61
CA GLY A 89 -13.61 3.13 11.48
C GLY A 89 -12.35 3.20 10.64
N PHE A 90 -12.42 3.95 9.54
CA PHE A 90 -11.35 4.06 8.56
C PHE A 90 -10.77 5.47 8.49
N VAL A 91 -9.49 5.54 8.15
CA VAL A 91 -8.80 6.77 7.80
C VAL A 91 -8.67 6.79 6.28
N HIS A 92 -9.11 7.87 5.65
CA HIS A 92 -8.97 8.06 4.21
C HIS A 92 -7.51 8.34 3.85
N VAL A 93 -7.01 7.68 2.81
CA VAL A 93 -5.63 7.83 2.32
C VAL A 93 -5.67 8.09 0.82
N GLU A 94 -4.97 9.13 0.37
CA GLU A 94 -4.93 9.56 -1.03
C GLU A 94 -3.51 9.42 -1.61
N GLY A 95 -3.43 9.34 -2.95
CA GLY A 95 -2.14 9.32 -3.65
C GLY A 95 -1.30 8.07 -3.39
N VAL A 96 -1.92 6.96 -3.00
CA VAL A 96 -1.24 5.70 -2.70
C VAL A 96 -1.46 4.67 -3.80
N LYS A 97 -0.40 3.92 -4.13
CA LYS A 97 -0.53 2.66 -4.86
C LYS A 97 -1.23 1.64 -3.97
N LEU A 98 -2.23 0.95 -4.51
CA LEU A 98 -3.00 -0.05 -3.77
C LEU A 98 -2.09 -1.22 -3.32
N PRO A 99 -2.31 -1.80 -2.13
CA PRO A 99 -1.55 -2.97 -1.67
C PRO A 99 -1.87 -4.23 -2.48
N ASP A 100 -0.96 -5.20 -2.43
CA ASP A 100 -1.15 -6.52 -3.04
C ASP A 100 -2.22 -7.35 -2.31
N PHE A 101 -2.65 -8.45 -2.93
CA PHE A 101 -3.54 -9.46 -2.34
C PHE A 101 -4.91 -8.96 -1.89
N LEU A 102 -5.60 -8.26 -2.80
CA LEU A 102 -6.99 -7.86 -2.59
C LEU A 102 -7.96 -9.04 -2.77
N ASP A 103 -9.07 -8.98 -2.04
CA ASP A 103 -10.28 -9.72 -2.35
C ASP A 103 -11.27 -8.76 -3.03
N SER A 104 -11.79 -9.12 -4.20
CA SER A 104 -12.85 -8.35 -4.84
C SER A 104 -14.20 -8.79 -4.28
N VAL A 105 -14.98 -7.82 -3.82
CA VAL A 105 -16.37 -8.04 -3.41
C VAL A 105 -17.24 -7.15 -4.28
N GLY A 106 -18.26 -7.71 -4.95
CA GLY A 106 -19.15 -6.90 -5.78
C GLY A 106 -19.86 -5.86 -4.92
N SER A 107 -19.86 -4.60 -5.34
CA SER A 107 -20.48 -3.46 -4.64
C SER A 107 -20.94 -2.42 -5.65
N GLU A 108 -22.06 -1.75 -5.39
CA GLU A 108 -22.61 -0.71 -6.25
C GLU A 108 -21.90 0.65 -6.03
N ASP A 109 -21.49 0.93 -4.79
CA ASP A 109 -20.77 2.15 -4.44
C ASP A 109 -19.73 1.95 -3.32
N ILE A 110 -19.01 3.03 -3.00
CA ILE A 110 -17.97 3.07 -1.96
C ILE A 110 -18.54 2.89 -0.55
N LYS A 111 -19.79 3.27 -0.30
CA LYS A 111 -20.41 3.18 1.02
C LYS A 111 -20.78 1.73 1.32
N GLU A 112 -21.34 1.01 0.35
CA GLU A 112 -21.59 -0.42 0.47
C GLU A 112 -20.27 -1.21 0.61
N CYS A 113 -19.19 -0.73 -0.02
CA CYS A 113 -17.85 -1.30 0.13
C CYS A 113 -17.31 -1.15 1.56
N GLU A 114 -17.47 0.04 2.14
CA GLU A 114 -17.14 0.33 3.53
C GLU A 114 -17.95 -0.54 4.49
N ASP A 115 -19.28 -0.62 4.31
CA ASP A 115 -20.17 -1.42 5.16
C ASP A 115 -19.80 -2.91 5.13
N LYS A 116 -19.43 -3.45 3.96
CA LYS A 116 -18.94 -4.83 3.81
C LYS A 116 -17.65 -5.07 4.57
N CYS A 117 -16.74 -4.10 4.56
CA CYS A 117 -15.49 -4.19 5.31
C CYS A 117 -15.75 -4.12 6.82
N LEU A 118 -16.61 -3.19 7.28
CA LEU A 118 -16.99 -3.08 8.71
C LEU A 118 -17.65 -4.35 9.26
N GLN A 119 -18.41 -5.07 8.44
CA GLN A 119 -19.06 -6.32 8.82
C GLN A 119 -18.11 -7.53 8.87
N ASN A 120 -16.87 -7.36 8.41
CA ASN A 120 -15.85 -8.41 8.38
C ASN A 120 -14.70 -8.03 9.32
N CYS A 121 -14.63 -8.63 10.51
CA CYS A 121 -13.58 -8.32 11.50
C CYS A 121 -12.15 -8.61 11.01
N SER A 122 -11.96 -9.38 9.94
CA SER A 122 -10.64 -9.59 9.32
C SER A 122 -10.30 -8.52 8.29
N CYS A 123 -11.26 -7.69 7.89
CA CYS A 123 -11.03 -6.60 6.94
C CYS A 123 -10.23 -5.47 7.60
N SER A 124 -9.21 -5.01 6.90
CA SER A 124 -8.26 -4.00 7.40
C SER A 124 -8.24 -2.72 6.57
N ALA A 125 -8.66 -2.80 5.31
CA ALA A 125 -8.77 -1.68 4.37
C ALA A 125 -9.76 -2.02 3.24
N TYR A 126 -10.27 -0.98 2.59
CA TYR A 126 -11.08 -1.09 1.39
C TYR A 126 -10.74 0.03 0.40
N ALA A 127 -11.07 -0.19 -0.87
CA ALA A 127 -11.02 0.81 -1.92
C ALA A 127 -12.12 0.54 -2.95
N PHE A 128 -12.64 1.60 -3.56
CA PHE A 128 -13.61 1.49 -4.64
C PHE A 128 -13.07 2.18 -5.89
N VAL A 129 -12.98 1.43 -6.98
CA VAL A 129 -12.54 1.97 -8.27
C VAL A 129 -13.63 1.74 -9.30
N SER A 130 -14.09 2.81 -9.93
CA SER A 130 -15.09 2.73 -11.02
C SER A 130 -14.58 1.82 -12.14
N GLY A 131 -15.37 0.82 -12.52
CA GLY A 131 -15.01 -0.20 -13.50
C GLY A 131 -14.33 -1.45 -12.93
N ILE A 132 -13.74 -1.40 -11.73
CA ILE A 132 -13.18 -2.57 -11.02
C ILE A 132 -14.11 -3.03 -9.89
N SER A 133 -14.91 -2.12 -9.31
CA SER A 133 -15.76 -2.32 -8.12
C SER A 133 -14.95 -2.30 -6.80
N CYS A 134 -15.52 -2.85 -5.74
CA CYS A 134 -14.98 -2.82 -4.40
C CYS A 134 -13.88 -3.87 -4.20
N MET A 135 -12.80 -3.43 -3.55
CA MET A 135 -11.63 -4.22 -3.19
C MET A 135 -11.46 -4.13 -1.67
N ILE A 136 -11.29 -5.27 -1.01
CA ILE A 136 -11.07 -5.35 0.43
C ILE A 136 -9.78 -6.11 0.72
N TRP A 137 -9.09 -5.74 1.79
CA TRP A 137 -7.87 -6.41 2.23
C TRP A 137 -8.06 -6.99 3.62
N LYS A 138 -7.54 -8.21 3.80
CA LYS A 138 -7.49 -8.86 5.12
C LYS A 138 -6.18 -8.55 5.82
N GLY A 139 -6.24 -8.30 7.13
CA GLY A 139 -5.09 -7.95 7.97
C GLY A 139 -4.89 -8.93 9.11
#